data_AF-A0A383F0X7-F1
#
_entry.id   AF-A0A383F0X7-F1
#
_cell.length_a   1.000
_cell.length_b   1.000
_cell.length_c   1.000
_cell.angle_alpha   90.00
_cell.angle_beta   90.00
_cell.angle_gamma   90.00
#
_symmetry.space_group_name_H-M   'P 1'
#
loop_
_entity.id
_entity.type
_entity.pdbx_description
1 polymer ?
#
loop_
_entity_poly.entity_id
_entity_poly.type
_entity_poly.pdbx_seq_one_letter_code
_entity_poly.pdbx_strand_id
1 'polypeptide(L)'
;MGPSSDTEIIQARMKPVVEATHMIAFDDPVSLSRVPDIRSSLEGCRIRGSILPVPELLQVGEVLSDTRRLHTYITKRREKYPALDDIISGLSPQENLEKSL
;
A
#
# COMPACT_ATOMS: atom_id res chain seq x y z
N MET A 1 -11.25 19.68 5.16
CA MET A 1 -10.44 19.51 3.94
C MET A 1 -10.96 20.47 2.89
N GLY A 2 -10.10 21.30 2.32
CA GLY A 2 -10.42 22.17 1.19
C GLY A 2 -9.29 22.13 0.17
N PRO A 3 -9.50 22.62 -1.05
CA PRO A 3 -8.44 22.71 -2.05
C PRO A 3 -7.27 23.55 -1.50
N SER A 4 -6.05 23.10 -1.78
CA SER A 4 -4.84 23.87 -1.48
C SER A 4 -4.65 24.94 -2.55
N SER A 5 -4.22 26.14 -2.18
CA SER A 5 -3.71 27.18 -3.09
C SER A 5 -2.18 27.25 -3.11
N ASP A 6 -1.53 26.55 -2.19
CA ASP A 6 -0.08 26.44 -2.12
C ASP A 6 0.45 25.57 -3.27
N THR A 7 1.22 26.19 -4.15
CA THR A 7 1.73 25.56 -5.38
C THR A 7 2.73 24.45 -5.08
N GLU A 8 3.55 24.59 -4.04
CA GLU A 8 4.54 23.57 -3.66
C GLU A 8 3.82 22.30 -3.18
N ILE A 9 2.80 22.48 -2.33
CA ILE A 9 1.96 21.37 -1.84
C ILE A 9 1.23 20.69 -3.00
N ILE A 10 0.68 21.46 -3.95
CA ILE A 10 0.00 20.91 -5.12
C ILE A 10 0.98 20.08 -5.96
N GLN A 11 2.16 20.60 -6.28
CA GLN A 11 3.15 19.90 -7.09
C GLN A 11 3.62 18.62 -6.43
N ALA A 12 3.91 18.66 -5.12
CA ALA A 12 4.32 17.49 -4.35
C ALA A 12 3.25 16.39 -4.37
N ARG A 13 1.96 16.74 -4.26
CA ARG A 13 0.84 15.79 -4.33
C ARG A 13 0.57 15.27 -5.73
N MET A 14 0.79 16.08 -6.76
CA MET A 14 0.52 15.72 -8.15
C MET A 14 1.58 14.80 -8.74
N LYS A 15 2.84 14.92 -8.32
CA LYS A 15 3.95 14.10 -8.82
C LYS A 15 3.67 12.58 -8.78
N PRO A 16 3.28 11.98 -7.64
CA PRO A 16 2.95 10.55 -7.60
C PRO A 16 1.71 10.19 -8.42
N VAL A 17 0.75 11.11 -8.58
CA VAL A 17 -0.46 10.88 -9.41
C VAL A 17 -0.09 10.75 -10.89
N VAL A 18 0.81 11.61 -11.37
CA VAL A 18 1.32 11.55 -12.74
C VAL A 18 2.10 10.26 -12.97
N GLU A 19 2.99 9.89 -12.04
CA GLU A 19 3.74 8.63 -12.11
C GLU A 19 2.81 7.41 -12.13
N ALA A 20 1.78 7.37 -11.27
CA ALA A 20 0.79 6.30 -11.24
C ALA A 20 0.00 6.20 -12.55
N THR A 21 -0.37 7.35 -13.14
CA THR A 21 -1.08 7.39 -14.43
C THR A 21 -0.20 6.82 -15.54
N HIS A 22 1.09 7.18 -15.58
CA HIS A 22 2.05 6.62 -16.52
C HIS A 22 2.25 5.12 -16.31
N MET A 23 2.33 4.67 -15.06
CA MET A 23 2.44 3.24 -14.73
C MET A 23 1.23 2.46 -15.26
N ILE A 24 0.01 2.96 -15.07
CA ILE A 24 -1.22 2.32 -15.57
C ILE A 24 -1.28 2.31 -17.10
N ALA A 25 -0.84 3.40 -17.75
CA ALA A 25 -0.96 3.55 -19.19
C ALA A 25 0.08 2.76 -19.99
N PHE A 26 1.29 2.57 -19.45
CA PHE A 26 2.44 2.13 -20.23
C PHE A 26 3.16 0.89 -19.70
N ASP A 27 2.90 0.47 -18.46
CA ASP A 27 3.58 -0.69 -17.86
C ASP A 27 2.63 -1.86 -17.61
N ASP A 28 3.21 -3.02 -17.32
CA ASP A 28 2.45 -4.19 -16.90
C ASP A 28 1.68 -3.89 -15.60
N PRO A 29 0.37 -4.22 -15.53
CA PRO A 29 -0.42 -3.93 -14.35
C PRO A 29 0.12 -4.70 -13.14
N VAL A 30 0.33 -3.98 -12.03
CA VAL A 30 0.53 -4.62 -10.73
C VAL A 30 -0.75 -5.37 -10.36
N SER A 31 -0.66 -6.68 -10.13
CA SER A 31 -1.79 -7.50 -9.71
C SER A 31 -2.09 -7.25 -8.22
N LEU A 32 -2.72 -6.11 -7.94
CA LEU A 32 -3.31 -5.80 -6.65
C LEU A 32 -4.70 -6.42 -6.58
N SER A 33 -5.02 -7.01 -5.44
CA SER A 33 -6.39 -7.42 -5.15
C SER A 33 -7.20 -6.22 -4.66
N ARG A 34 -8.40 -6.47 -4.16
CA ARG A 34 -9.11 -5.45 -3.38
C ARG A 34 -8.32 -5.25 -2.09
N VAL A 35 -7.94 -4.02 -1.75
CA VAL A 35 -7.33 -3.73 -0.44
C VAL A 35 -8.45 -3.56 0.60
N PRO A 36 -8.71 -4.54 1.48
CA PRO A 36 -9.73 -4.41 2.51
C PRO A 36 -9.31 -3.41 3.59
N ASP A 37 -10.28 -2.75 4.22
CA ASP A 37 -10.02 -1.91 5.39
C ASP A 37 -9.93 -2.77 6.65
N ILE A 38 -8.70 -3.03 7.10
CA ILE A 38 -8.41 -3.85 8.27
C ILE A 38 -8.19 -3.04 9.56
N ARG A 39 -8.38 -1.71 9.53
CA ARG A 39 -8.04 -0.84 10.68
C ARG A 39 -8.79 -1.22 11.95
N SER A 40 -10.07 -1.55 11.84
CA SER A 40 -10.89 -1.99 12.98
C SER A 40 -10.41 -3.32 13.55
N SER A 41 -10.09 -4.28 12.70
CA SER A 41 -9.55 -5.60 13.08
C SER A 41 -8.22 -5.44 13.81
N LEU A 42 -7.30 -4.64 13.27
CA LEU A 42 -6.00 -4.37 13.90
C LEU A 42 -6.13 -3.63 15.24
N GLU A 43 -7.07 -2.69 15.37
CA GLU A 43 -7.32 -2.01 16.65
C GLU A 43 -7.83 -3.01 17.71
N GLY A 44 -8.69 -3.97 17.31
CA GLY A 44 -9.15 -5.07 18.17
C GLY A 44 -8.02 -5.98 18.67
N CYS A 45 -6.95 -6.15 17.90
CA CYS A 45 -5.77 -6.93 18.27
C CYS A 45 -4.91 -6.28 19.36
N ARG A 46 -5.11 -5.00 19.67
CA ARG A 46 -4.37 -4.33 20.76
C ARG A 46 -4.72 -4.90 22.14
N ILE A 47 -5.88 -5.52 22.26
CA ILE A 47 -6.30 -6.21 23.48
C ILE A 47 -5.59 -7.57 23.53
N ARG A 48 -4.77 -7.79 24.56
CA ARG A 48 -4.05 -9.06 24.72
C ARG A 48 -5.03 -10.23 24.81
N GLY A 49 -4.78 -11.28 24.03
CA GLY A 49 -5.64 -12.47 23.96
C GLY A 49 -6.83 -12.31 23.01
N SER A 50 -6.95 -11.18 22.32
CA SER A 50 -7.89 -11.02 21.22
C SER A 50 -7.55 -11.97 20.07
N ILE A 51 -8.58 -12.56 19.47
CA ILE A 51 -8.46 -13.49 18.35
C ILE A 51 -9.28 -12.93 17.21
N LEU A 52 -8.63 -12.72 16.07
CA LEU A 52 -9.33 -12.34 14.84
C LEU A 52 -10.13 -13.53 14.29
N PRO A 53 -11.40 -13.33 13.91
CA PRO A 53 -12.14 -14.31 13.13
C PRO A 53 -11.42 -14.64 11.82
N VAL A 54 -11.60 -15.86 11.31
CA VAL A 54 -10.98 -16.32 10.06
C VAL A 54 -11.17 -15.33 8.89
N PRO A 55 -12.37 -14.76 8.64
CA PRO A 55 -12.54 -13.80 7.55
C PRO A 55 -11.67 -12.53 7.70
N GLU A 56 -11.44 -12.07 8.94
CA GLU A 56 -10.61 -10.90 9.21
C GLU A 56 -9.12 -11.24 9.06
N LEU A 57 -8.70 -12.44 9.49
CA LEU A 57 -7.34 -12.93 9.25
C LEU A 57 -7.00 -13.03 7.76
N LEU A 58 -7.94 -13.53 6.95
CA LEU A 58 -7.78 -13.60 5.49
C LEU A 58 -7.60 -12.20 4.88
N GLN A 59 -8.39 -11.22 5.32
CA GLN A 59 -8.25 -9.83 4.87
C GLN A 59 -6.89 -9.22 5.26
N VAL A 60 -6.38 -9.52 6.45
CA VAL A 60 -5.02 -9.12 6.84
C VAL A 60 -4.00 -9.77 5.91
N GLY A 61 -4.14 -11.05 5.59
CA GLY A 61 -3.28 -11.76 4.65
C GLY A 61 -3.29 -11.15 3.23
N GLU A 62 -4.46 -10.74 2.73
CA GLU A 62 -4.59 -10.02 1.45
C GLU A 62 -3.79 -8.72 1.46
N VAL A 63 -3.93 -7.89 2.52
CA VAL A 63 -3.19 -6.63 2.66
C VAL A 63 -1.68 -6.87 2.72
N LEU A 64 -1.23 -7.90 3.44
CA LEU A 64 0.21 -8.23 3.53
C LEU A 64 0.78 -8.66 2.17
N SER A 65 0.08 -9.54 1.46
CA SER A 65 0.47 -10.03 0.13
C SER A 65 0.52 -8.88 -0.88
N ASP A 66 -0.51 -8.04 -0.93
CA ASP A 66 -0.56 -6.88 -1.83
C ASP A 66 0.51 -5.84 -1.49
N THR A 67 0.79 -5.62 -0.20
CA THR A 67 1.88 -4.74 0.24
C THR A 67 3.22 -5.24 -0.29
N ARG A 68 3.53 -6.53 -0.14
CA ARG A 68 4.78 -7.13 -0.65
C ARG A 68 4.88 -7.03 -2.17
N ARG A 69 3.79 -7.32 -2.89
CA ARG A 69 3.73 -7.24 -4.36
C ARG A 69 3.96 -5.81 -4.84
N LEU A 70 3.26 -4.84 -4.26
CA LEU A 70 3.40 -3.42 -4.59
C LEU A 70 4.81 -2.92 -4.31
N HIS A 71 5.35 -3.23 -3.13
CA HIS A 71 6.70 -2.88 -2.75
C HIS A 71 7.71 -3.44 -3.76
N THR A 72 7.65 -4.73 -4.04
CA THR A 72 8.53 -5.38 -5.03
C THR A 72 8.41 -4.78 -6.42
N TYR A 73 7.19 -4.45 -6.84
CA TYR A 73 6.91 -3.93 -8.18
C TYR A 73 7.51 -2.54 -8.40
N ILE A 74 7.31 -1.63 -7.44
CA ILE A 74 7.79 -0.24 -7.52
C ILE A 74 9.29 -0.14 -7.24
N THR A 75 9.84 -0.88 -6.27
CA THR A 75 11.29 -0.84 -5.98
C THR A 75 12.13 -1.25 -7.20
N LYS A 76 11.66 -2.21 -8.01
CA LYS A 76 12.30 -2.59 -9.28
C LYS A 76 12.32 -1.46 -10.32
N ARG A 77 11.47 -0.44 -10.16
CA ARG A 77 11.26 0.70 -11.06
C ARG A 77 11.53 2.04 -10.36
N ARG A 78 12.23 2.05 -9.23
CA ARG A 78 12.49 3.25 -8.42
C ARG A 78 13.08 4.43 -9.21
N GLU A 79 13.91 4.15 -10.20
CA GLU A 79 14.51 5.19 -11.06
C GLU A 79 13.49 5.82 -12.01
N LYS A 80 12.48 5.04 -12.42
CA LYS A 80 11.39 5.47 -13.31
C LYS A 80 10.25 6.15 -12.54
N TYR A 81 9.98 5.70 -11.33
CA TYR A 81 8.89 6.18 -10.47
C TYR A 81 9.36 6.53 -9.06
N PRO A 82 10.21 7.57 -8.91
CA PRO A 82 10.79 7.93 -7.63
C PRO A 82 9.77 8.44 -6.62
N ALA A 83 8.73 9.18 -7.04
CA ALA A 83 7.71 9.67 -6.10
C ALA A 83 6.80 8.55 -5.59
N LEU A 84 6.55 7.52 -6.40
CA LEU A 84 5.87 6.32 -5.93
C LEU A 84 6.76 5.50 -4.99
N ASP A 85 8.06 5.39 -5.26
CA ASP A 85 9.03 4.73 -4.37
C ASP A 85 9.07 5.42 -3.00
N ASP A 86 9.05 6.75 -2.97
CA ASP A 86 8.96 7.51 -1.72
C ASP A 86 7.69 7.16 -0.91
N ILE A 87 6.54 7.01 -1.58
CA ILE A 87 5.28 6.63 -0.91
C ILE A 87 5.34 5.20 -0.37
N ILE A 88 5.79 4.24 -1.18
CA ILE A 88 5.81 2.84 -0.78
C ILE A 88 6.93 2.51 0.20
N SER A 89 7.94 3.38 0.34
CA SER A 89 9.00 3.23 1.34
C SER A 89 8.47 3.19 2.79
N GLY A 90 7.30 3.79 3.03
CA GLY A 90 6.59 3.70 4.31
C GLY A 90 5.90 2.35 4.54
N LEU A 91 5.80 1.50 3.52
CA LEU A 91 5.23 0.16 3.64
C LEU A 91 6.35 -0.85 3.96
N SER A 92 6.13 -1.65 5.00
CA SER A 92 7.07 -2.70 5.39
C SER A 92 6.47 -4.08 5.07
N PRO A 93 7.01 -4.81 4.08
CA PRO A 93 6.60 -6.18 3.82
C PRO A 93 6.86 -7.07 5.05
N GLN A 94 5.82 -7.77 5.53
CA GLN A 94 5.92 -8.66 6.70
C GLN A 94 5.85 -10.13 6.27
N GLU A 95 6.88 -10.61 5.56
CA GLU A 95 6.86 -11.97 4.97
C GLU A 95 6.64 -13.08 6.00
N ASN A 96 7.21 -12.93 7.20
CA ASN A 96 7.06 -13.93 8.26
C ASN A 96 5.61 -13.99 8.75
N LEU A 97 4.95 -12.84 8.84
CA LEU A 97 3.55 -12.76 9.24
C LEU A 97 2.65 -13.30 8.13
N GLU A 98 2.90 -12.90 6.87
CA GLU A 98 2.18 -13.39 5.68
C GLU A 98 2.20 -14.92 5.60
N LYS A 99 3.35 -15.56 5.90
CA LYS A 99 3.51 -17.03 5.88
C LYS A 99 2.87 -17.74 7.07
N SER A 100 2.54 -17.02 8.14
CA SER A 100 1.99 -17.58 9.38
C SER A 100 0.46 -17.53 9.44
N LEU A 101 -0.17 -16.82 8.50
CA LEU A 101 -1.62 -16.78 8.28
C LEU A 101 -2.06 -17.95 7.41
#